data_AF-A0A6B3H2B1-F1
#
_entry.id   AF-A0A6B3H2B1-F1
#
_cell.length_a   1.000
_cell.length_b   1.000
_cell.length_c   1.000
_cell.angle_alpha   90.00
_cell.angle_beta   90.00
_cell.angle_gamma   90.00
#
_symmetry.space_group_name_H-M   'P 1'
#
loop_
_entity.id
_entity.type
_entity.pdbx_description
1 polymer ?
#
loop_
_entity_poly.entity_id
_entity_poly.type
_entity_poly.pdbx_seq_one_letter_code
_entity_poly.pdbx_strand_id
1 'polypeptide(L)'
;MPPLVADERSSLEGWLDFYRATLAQKCEELPEDQLREPSAAPSTMTLLGLVQHAAAVERNWFRRVLAQEDVPPLFAPAGGGGGGGHDGGFELAEDATYGGAVAVWQ
;
A
#
# COMPACT_ATOMS: atom_id res chain seq x y z
N MET A 1 -10.83 15.96 -4.61
CA MET A 1 -11.83 15.09 -3.96
C MET A 1 -12.81 14.62 -5.03
N PRO A 2 -13.05 13.31 -5.18
CA PRO A 2 -13.98 12.75 -6.16
C PRO A 2 -15.43 13.18 -5.90
N PRO A 3 -16.32 13.09 -6.90
CA PRO A 3 -17.75 13.34 -6.71
C PRO A 3 -18.36 12.40 -5.66
N LEU A 4 -19.24 12.93 -4.81
CA LEU A 4 -19.95 12.12 -3.81
C LEU A 4 -21.06 11.25 -4.41
N VAL A 5 -21.51 11.60 -5.62
CA VAL A 5 -22.54 10.87 -6.37
C VAL A 5 -22.06 10.71 -7.81
N ALA A 6 -21.83 9.47 -8.23
CA ALA A 6 -21.53 9.06 -9.59
C ALA A 6 -22.02 7.61 -9.78
N ASP A 7 -21.91 7.04 -10.98
CA ASP A 7 -22.09 5.61 -11.17
C ASP A 7 -21.04 4.81 -10.36
N GLU A 8 -21.31 3.52 -10.15
CA GLU A 8 -20.47 2.65 -9.32
C GLU A 8 -19.01 2.66 -9.76
N ARG A 9 -18.76 2.52 -11.06
CA ARG A 9 -17.40 2.44 -11.61
C ARG A 9 -16.66 3.76 -11.43
N SER A 10 -17.27 4.86 -11.88
CA SER A 10 -16.67 6.19 -11.74
C SER A 10 -16.40 6.56 -10.28
N SER A 11 -17.27 6.12 -9.36
CA SER A 11 -17.07 6.30 -7.92
C SER A 11 -15.84 5.53 -7.44
N LEU A 12 -15.76 4.22 -7.71
CA LEU A 12 -14.65 3.38 -7.24
C LEU A 12 -13.30 3.82 -7.80
N GLU A 13 -13.23 4.05 -9.12
CA GLU A 13 -11.99 4.51 -9.78
C GLU A 13 -11.57 5.90 -9.25
N GLY A 14 -12.51 6.84 -9.13
CA GLY A 14 -12.21 8.18 -8.62
C GLY A 14 -11.71 8.19 -7.17
N TRP A 15 -12.33 7.41 -6.29
CA TRP A 15 -11.89 7.29 -4.89
C TRP A 15 -10.53 6.60 -4.77
N LEU A 16 -10.29 5.56 -5.56
CA LEU A 16 -9.01 4.88 -5.59
C LEU A 16 -7.88 5.81 -6.02
N ASP A 17 -8.06 6.53 -7.13
CA ASP A 17 -7.06 7.49 -7.62
C ASP A 17 -6.81 8.62 -6.63
N PHE A 18 -7.88 9.11 -5.97
CA PHE A 18 -7.74 10.12 -4.92
C PHE A 18 -6.91 9.63 -3.73
N TYR A 19 -7.13 8.41 -3.25
CA TYR A 19 -6.37 7.86 -2.12
C TYR A 19 -4.92 7.53 -2.49
N ARG A 20 -4.67 7.04 -3.72
CA ARG A 20 -3.30 6.86 -4.24
C ARG A 20 -2.55 8.19 -4.30
N ALA A 21 -3.16 9.22 -4.89
CA ALA A 21 -2.57 10.55 -4.96
C ALA A 21 -2.33 11.15 -3.57
N THR A 22 -3.29 10.97 -2.65
CA THR A 22 -3.16 11.48 -1.27
C THR A 22 -2.00 10.82 -0.52
N LEU A 23 -1.84 9.50 -0.63
CA LEU A 23 -0.73 8.81 0.04
C LEU A 23 0.62 9.17 -0.60
N ALA A 24 0.70 9.29 -1.92
CA ALA A 24 1.91 9.78 -2.60
C ALA A 24 2.28 11.20 -2.13
N GLN A 25 1.31 12.11 -2.09
CA GLN A 25 1.51 13.49 -1.63
C GLN A 25 2.01 13.55 -0.17
N LYS A 26 1.55 12.65 0.71
CA LYS A 26 2.03 12.59 2.10
C LYS A 26 3.49 12.14 2.23
N CYS A 27 4.02 11.47 1.22
CA CYS A 27 5.41 11.02 1.18
C CYS A 27 6.31 11.98 0.39
N GLU A 28 5.72 12.94 -0.32
CA GLU A 28 6.44 13.87 -1.19
C GLU A 28 7.38 14.75 -0.38
N GLU A 29 8.57 15.02 -0.93
CA GLU A 29 9.64 15.84 -0.32
C GLU A 29 10.21 15.34 1.01
N LEU A 30 9.72 14.20 1.55
CA LEU A 30 10.27 13.61 2.75
C LEU A 30 11.58 12.85 2.44
N PRO A 31 12.63 13.03 3.25
CA PRO A 31 13.82 12.20 3.16
C PRO A 31 13.51 10.76 3.62
N GLU A 32 14.28 9.80 3.12
CA GLU A 32 13.98 8.38 3.32
C GLU A 32 14.01 7.93 4.79
N ASP A 33 14.83 8.57 5.62
CA ASP A 33 14.88 8.35 7.07
C ASP A 33 13.56 8.72 7.76
N GLN A 34 12.93 9.84 7.38
CA GLN A 34 11.60 10.22 7.90
C GLN A 34 10.50 9.27 7.43
N LEU A 35 10.60 8.73 6.21
CA LEU A 35 9.62 7.75 5.71
C LEU A 35 9.67 6.42 6.49
N ARG A 36 10.80 6.12 7.13
CA ARG A 36 11.00 4.96 8.01
C ARG A 36 10.68 5.23 9.48
N GLU A 37 10.43 6.48 9.87
CA GLU A 37 10.08 6.82 11.24
C GLU A 37 8.60 6.48 11.53
N PRO A 38 8.28 5.94 12.71
CA PRO A 38 6.90 5.77 13.12
C PRO A 38 6.14 7.09 13.12
N SER A 39 5.02 7.18 12.39
CA SER A 39 4.35 8.45 12.13
C SER A 39 3.64 9.07 13.34
N ALA A 40 3.29 8.25 14.34
CA ALA A 40 2.67 8.72 15.58
C ALA A 40 2.76 7.67 16.69
N ALA A 41 3.30 8.03 17.86
CA ALA A 41 3.25 7.16 19.04
C ALA A 41 1.80 6.93 19.52
N PRO A 42 1.44 5.73 19.98
CA PRO A 42 2.28 4.53 20.19
C PRO A 42 2.38 3.61 18.96
N SER A 43 1.88 4.02 17.79
CA SER A 43 1.90 3.21 16.57
C SER A 43 3.33 3.05 16.05
N THR A 44 3.66 1.84 15.58
CA THR A 44 4.92 1.54 14.88
C THR A 44 4.79 1.73 13.36
N MET A 45 3.64 2.19 12.87
CA MET A 45 3.37 2.37 11.44
C MET A 45 4.22 3.49 10.86
N THR A 46 4.89 3.19 9.75
CA THR A 46 5.74 4.11 8.98
C THR A 46 5.08 4.44 7.65
N LEU A 47 5.43 5.56 7.02
CA LEU A 47 4.91 5.92 5.69
C LEU A 47 5.41 4.94 4.62
N LEU A 48 6.67 4.52 4.69
CA LEU A 48 7.22 3.52 3.78
C LEU A 48 6.48 2.18 3.90
N GLY A 49 6.17 1.75 5.12
CA GLY A 49 5.41 0.52 5.35
C GLY A 49 3.99 0.63 4.79
N LEU A 50 3.37 1.81 4.92
CA LEU A 50 2.05 2.04 4.37
C LEU A 50 2.02 1.96 2.83
N VAL A 51 3.06 2.44 2.15
CA VAL A 51 3.19 2.36 0.68
C VAL A 51 3.38 0.91 0.23
N GLN A 52 4.25 0.14 0.89
CA GLN A 52 4.40 -1.29 0.60
C GLN A 52 3.09 -2.06 0.86
N HIS A 53 2.43 -1.79 1.97
CA HIS A 53 1.14 -2.39 2.27
C HIS A 53 0.10 -2.07 1.18
N ALA A 54 0.02 -0.82 0.72
CA ALA A 54 -0.89 -0.42 -0.36
C ALA A 54 -0.63 -1.21 -1.65
N ALA A 55 0.64 -1.38 -2.05
CA ALA A 55 1.02 -2.20 -3.19
C ALA A 55 0.54 -3.66 -3.05
N ALA A 56 0.65 -4.22 -1.84
CA ALA A 56 0.26 -5.59 -1.56
C ALA A 56 -1.27 -5.79 -1.56
N VAL A 57 -2.00 -4.86 -0.96
CA VAL A 57 -3.48 -4.82 -0.98
C VAL A 57 -3.98 -4.74 -2.42
N GLU A 58 -3.43 -3.83 -3.24
CA GLU A 58 -3.84 -3.68 -4.64
C GLU A 58 -3.54 -4.91 -5.48
N ARG A 59 -2.36 -5.52 -5.31
CA ARG A 59 -2.04 -6.79 -5.97
C ARG A 59 -3.02 -7.89 -5.57
N ASN A 60 -3.35 -7.99 -4.29
CA ASN A 60 -4.28 -8.99 -3.80
C ASN A 60 -5.66 -8.80 -4.42
N TRP A 61 -6.23 -7.60 -4.35
CA TRP A 61 -7.58 -7.36 -4.84
C TRP A 61 -7.69 -7.36 -6.35
N PHE A 62 -6.79 -6.72 -7.09
CA PHE A 62 -6.91 -6.65 -8.55
C PHE A 62 -6.45 -7.93 -9.24
N ARG A 63 -5.32 -8.51 -8.83
CA ARG A 63 -4.76 -9.66 -9.55
C ARG A 63 -5.27 -10.98 -9.02
N ARG A 64 -5.24 -11.19 -7.70
CA ARG A 64 -5.61 -12.49 -7.10
C ARG A 64 -7.12 -12.65 -6.95
N VAL A 65 -7.85 -11.60 -6.54
CA VAL A 65 -9.29 -11.68 -6.31
C VAL A 65 -10.10 -11.32 -7.56
N LEU A 66 -9.89 -10.17 -8.19
CA LEU A 66 -10.70 -9.75 -9.33
C LEU A 66 -10.33 -10.51 -10.62
N ALA A 67 -9.04 -10.57 -10.96
CA ALA A 67 -8.57 -11.26 -12.17
C ALA A 67 -8.33 -12.76 -11.99
N GLN A 68 -8.39 -13.28 -10.75
CA GLN A 68 -8.16 -14.70 -10.43
C GLN A 68 -6.80 -15.23 -10.94
N GLU A 69 -5.77 -14.37 -10.98
CA GLU A 69 -4.42 -14.75 -11.35
C GLU A 69 -3.72 -15.49 -10.20
N ASP A 70 -3.00 -16.57 -10.55
CA ASP A 70 -2.13 -17.28 -9.60
C ASP A 70 -0.78 -16.55 -9.49
N VAL A 71 -0.79 -15.48 -8.70
CA VAL A 71 0.39 -14.64 -8.46
C VAL A 71 0.73 -14.64 -6.97
N PRO A 72 2.02 -14.77 -6.61
CA PRO A 72 2.42 -14.76 -5.21
C PRO A 72 2.19 -13.37 -4.60
N PRO A 73 1.99 -13.26 -3.27
CA PRO A 73 2.04 -12.00 -2.54
C PRO A 73 3.36 -11.25 -2.76
N LEU A 74 3.35 -9.91 -2.66
CA LEU A 74 4.59 -9.11 -2.76
C LEU A 74 5.48 -9.27 -1.54
N PHE A 75 4.85 -9.22 -0.36
CA PHE A 75 5.53 -9.34 0.92
C PHE A 75 4.98 -10.57 1.62
N ALA A 76 5.87 -11.36 2.23
CA ALA A 76 5.42 -12.46 3.07
C ALA A 76 4.63 -11.88 4.25
N PRO A 77 3.47 -12.44 4.62
CA PRO A 77 2.81 -12.06 5.86
C PRO A 77 3.76 -12.33 7.03
N ALA A 78 3.74 -11.45 8.04
CA ALA A 78 4.49 -11.67 9.27
C ALA A 78 4.07 -13.01 9.88
N GLY A 79 4.96 -14.00 9.82
CA GLY A 79 4.74 -15.32 10.41
C GLY A 79 4.02 -16.35 9.55
N GLY A 80 4.50 -16.64 8.33
CA GLY A 80 4.56 -17.99 7.74
C GLY A 80 3.28 -18.86 7.66
N GLY A 81 2.10 -18.32 7.94
CA GLY A 81 0.84 -19.05 8.00
C GLY A 81 -0.13 -18.55 6.94
N GLY A 82 -0.34 -19.36 5.91
CA GLY A 82 -1.43 -19.14 4.96
C GLY A 82 -2.77 -19.21 5.68
N GLY A 83 -3.40 -18.07 5.91
CA GLY A 83 -4.77 -18.00 6.45
C GLY A 83 -4.91 -17.01 7.60
N GLY A 84 -5.08 -15.74 7.27
CA GLY A 84 -5.56 -14.71 8.20
C GLY A 84 -4.47 -13.90 8.86
N GLY A 85 -4.13 -12.74 8.27
CA GLY A 85 -3.33 -11.74 8.96
C GLY A 85 -2.61 -10.80 8.00
N HIS A 86 -3.31 -9.74 7.57
CA HIS A 86 -2.83 -8.58 6.82
C HIS A 86 -2.15 -8.88 5.47
N ASP A 87 -2.41 -8.07 4.43
CA ASP A 87 -1.75 -8.20 3.12
C ASP A 87 -0.22 -7.94 3.15
N GLY A 88 0.43 -7.99 4.32
CA GLY A 88 1.86 -7.78 4.52
C GLY A 88 2.31 -6.35 4.21
N GLY A 89 3.62 -6.09 4.29
CA GLY A 89 4.22 -4.83 3.84
C GLY A 89 4.36 -3.74 4.90
N PHE A 90 3.92 -3.97 6.14
CA PHE A 90 4.22 -3.03 7.25
C PHE A 90 5.65 -3.23 7.77
N GLU A 91 6.17 -4.44 7.68
CA GLU A 91 7.52 -4.79 8.07
C GLU A 91 8.52 -4.37 6.97
N LEU A 92 9.45 -3.49 7.32
CA LEU A 92 10.47 -2.99 6.41
C LEU A 92 11.70 -3.88 6.44
N ALA A 93 12.17 -4.32 5.27
CA ALA A 93 13.55 -4.82 5.14
C ALA A 93 14.54 -3.65 5.28
N GLU A 94 15.77 -3.93 5.71
CA GLU A 94 16.80 -2.89 5.89
C GLU A 94 17.11 -2.13 4.58
N ASP A 95 17.01 -2.81 3.44
CA ASP A 95 17.25 -2.28 2.10
C ASP A 95 15.98 -1.77 1.39
N ALA A 96 14.82 -1.78 2.04
CA ALA A 96 13.57 -1.30 1.45
C ALA A 96 13.62 0.22 1.21
N THR A 97 13.47 0.66 -0.03
CA THR A 97 13.49 2.09 -0.40
C THR A 97 12.12 2.61 -0.80
N TYR A 98 11.88 3.92 -0.65
CA TYR A 98 10.63 4.54 -1.11
C TYR A 98 10.45 4.41 -2.62
N GLY A 99 11.51 4.66 -3.40
CA GLY A 99 11.46 4.52 -4.85
C GLY A 99 11.13 3.08 -5.29
N GLY A 100 11.69 2.08 -4.61
CA GLY A 100 11.35 0.67 -4.86
C GLY A 100 9.89 0.35 -4.53
N ALA A 101 9.38 0.86 -3.40
CA ALA A 101 7.99 0.65 -3.01
C ALA A 101 6.99 1.31 -3.98
N VAL A 102 7.25 2.54 -4.42
CA VAL A 102 6.41 3.25 -5.40
C VAL A 102 6.45 2.57 -6.77
N ALA A 103 7.61 2.11 -7.23
CA ALA A 103 7.73 1.43 -8.53
C ALA A 103 6.97 0.09 -8.60
N VAL A 104 6.65 -0.51 -7.45
CA VAL A 104 5.79 -1.70 -7.39
C VAL A 104 4.31 -1.32 -7.26
N TRP A 105 4.02 -0.16 -6.67
CA TRP A 105 2.67 0.31 -6.39
C TRP A 105 2.00 1.04 -7.58
N GLN A 106 2.78 1.76 -8.40
CA GLN A 106 2.31 2.51 -9.58
C GLN A 106 2.83 1.92 -10.89
#